data_AF-D0L7T8-F1
#
_entry.id   AF-D0L7T8-F1
#
_cell.length_a   1.000
_cell.length_b   1.000
_cell.length_c   1.000
_cell.angle_alpha   90.00
_cell.angle_beta   90.00
_cell.angle_gamma   90.00
#
_symmetry.space_group_name_H-M   'P 1'
#
loop_
_entity.id
_entity.type
_entity.pdbx_description
1 polymer ?
#
loop_
_entity_poly.entity_id
_entity_poly.type
_entity_poly.pdbx_seq_one_letter_code
_entity_poly.pdbx_strand_id
1 'polypeptide(L)'
;MVTAGVLLTCAAPAAAVTPPRIDTGALIRSAPVAPPEPTRQSHHCTTATSIRSYAKPGAAQAMMNFDELWRFGRGAGQRIAVIDTGVTPHPRLGRVIPGGDYVSDGVGLDDCDAHGTLVAGIIAARPSSSDAFAGIAPESTIIAIRQSSGAYEAADRKRESRKPDVGSGFGTVRTLAHAIVRAVDLRATVINISQVACAPDADKLNDPALGAAVRYAYDRNVVVVVAAGNVESNGACRPQNQPPAADDPSGWKSVSTIASPAWFAPYVLAVGSVDASTGTPLPSSLNGPWVSVAAPGNEIISLDSARGSSSLVSAQRTETGPIPLTGTSFATPYVAGTAALIRARYPQLSAREVMDRIIRTAHAPGTGHDQQIGYGVIDPVAALTAVLPPQRRDPNASAPIAAPTVDPAPDHTARNVALAGVAVCAVVIAAVLALAFPHRRVKRLDPDDF
;
A
#
# COMPACT_ATOMS: atom_id res chain seq x y z
N MET A 1 -19.34 52.25 46.59
CA MET A 1 -18.58 50.98 46.47
C MET A 1 -19.11 50.23 45.26
N VAL A 2 -18.39 50.27 44.14
CA VAL A 2 -18.70 49.47 42.94
C VAL A 2 -17.55 48.49 42.78
N THR A 3 -17.83 47.21 43.01
CA THR A 3 -16.87 46.11 42.90
C THR A 3 -16.75 45.71 41.43
N ALA A 4 -15.58 45.96 40.82
CA ALA A 4 -15.23 45.49 39.50
C ALA A 4 -14.77 44.02 39.59
N GLY A 5 -15.56 43.10 39.03
CA GLY A 5 -15.17 41.70 38.86
C GLY A 5 -14.38 41.53 37.56
N VAL A 6 -13.09 41.22 37.67
CA VAL A 6 -12.26 40.82 36.52
C VAL A 6 -12.55 39.35 36.22
N LEU A 7 -13.21 39.08 35.09
CA LEU A 7 -13.35 37.74 34.54
C LEU A 7 -12.02 37.34 33.88
N LEU A 8 -11.21 36.53 34.57
CA LEU A 8 -10.11 35.80 33.95
C LEU A 8 -10.70 34.69 33.07
N THR A 9 -10.68 34.89 31.76
CA THR A 9 -10.91 33.82 30.79
C THR A 9 -9.63 32.97 30.69
N CYS A 10 -9.62 31.80 31.33
CA CYS A 10 -8.61 30.79 31.07
C CYS A 10 -8.82 30.26 29.64
N ALA A 11 -7.97 30.68 28.70
CA ALA A 11 -7.86 30.02 27.42
C ALA A 11 -7.38 28.58 27.66
N ALA A 12 -8.18 27.59 27.23
CA ALA A 12 -7.74 26.20 27.24
C ALA A 12 -6.47 26.09 26.37
N PRO A 13 -5.42 25.37 26.81
CA PRO A 13 -4.22 25.21 26.00
C PRO A 13 -4.60 24.50 24.70
N ALA A 14 -4.20 25.07 23.56
CA ALA A 14 -4.29 24.38 22.27
C ALA A 14 -3.49 23.07 22.37
N ALA A 15 -4.16 21.93 22.30
CA ALA A 15 -3.49 20.64 22.35
C ALA A 15 -2.67 20.48 21.06
N ALA A 16 -1.35 20.32 21.20
CA ALA A 16 -0.47 20.04 20.07
C ALA A 16 -0.83 18.66 19.48
N VAL A 17 -0.87 18.57 18.14
CA VAL A 17 -1.08 17.29 17.45
C VAL A 17 0.07 16.35 17.79
N THR A 18 -0.23 15.09 18.10
CA THR A 18 0.76 14.04 18.38
C THR A 18 0.66 12.92 17.35
N PRO A 19 1.70 12.09 17.18
CA PRO A 19 1.64 10.93 16.30
C PRO A 19 0.42 10.05 16.60
N PRO A 20 -0.32 9.57 15.58
CA PRO A 20 -1.53 8.80 15.79
C PRO A 20 -1.21 7.46 16.47
N ARG A 21 -2.06 7.06 17.43
CA ARG A 21 -2.06 5.70 17.98
C ARG A 21 -3.04 4.85 17.17
N ILE A 22 -2.55 3.73 16.66
CA ILE A 22 -3.39 2.80 15.89
C ILE A 22 -4.13 1.86 16.85
N ASP A 23 -5.46 1.92 16.84
CA ASP A 23 -6.32 0.91 17.45
C ASP A 23 -6.55 -0.25 16.48
N THR A 24 -5.83 -1.35 16.68
CA THR A 24 -6.00 -2.56 15.84
C THR A 24 -7.37 -3.23 15.99
N GLY A 25 -8.12 -2.94 17.06
CA GLY A 25 -9.49 -3.41 17.28
C GLY A 25 -10.51 -2.77 16.33
N ALA A 26 -10.18 -1.62 15.73
CA ALA A 26 -11.04 -0.92 14.78
C ALA A 26 -11.02 -1.53 13.34
N LEU A 27 -10.28 -2.62 13.12
CA LEU A 27 -10.16 -3.25 11.82
C LEU A 27 -11.49 -3.87 11.34
N ILE A 28 -11.91 -3.51 10.12
CA ILE A 28 -13.09 -4.09 9.45
C ILE A 28 -12.62 -4.98 8.30
N ARG A 29 -12.84 -6.30 8.39
CA ARG A 29 -12.38 -7.27 7.36
C ARG A 29 -13.42 -7.64 6.32
N SER A 30 -14.71 -7.59 6.66
CA SER A 30 -15.80 -8.13 5.83
C SER A 30 -16.72 -7.03 5.32
N ALA A 31 -16.16 -5.87 4.97
CA ALA A 31 -16.93 -4.78 4.42
C ALA A 31 -17.43 -5.11 2.99
N PRO A 32 -18.66 -4.71 2.63
CA PRO A 32 -19.12 -4.78 1.25
C PRO A 32 -18.22 -3.96 0.30
N VAL A 33 -17.99 -4.48 -0.90
CA VAL A 33 -17.35 -3.76 -2.01
C VAL A 33 -18.44 -2.99 -2.75
N ALA A 34 -18.87 -1.89 -2.15
CA ALA A 34 -19.92 -1.00 -2.64
C ALA A 34 -19.83 0.34 -1.88
N PRO A 35 -20.40 1.44 -2.42
CA PRO A 35 -20.56 2.67 -1.64
C PRO A 35 -21.47 2.42 -0.43
N PRO A 36 -21.18 3.02 0.73
CA PRO A 36 -21.97 2.83 1.96
C PRO A 36 -23.36 3.48 1.89
N GLU A 37 -23.62 4.29 0.88
CA GLU A 37 -24.90 4.93 0.59
C GLU A 37 -25.07 5.12 -0.92
N PRO A 38 -26.30 5.24 -1.44
CA PRO A 38 -26.53 5.45 -2.85
C PRO A 38 -25.81 6.71 -3.36
N THR A 39 -25.16 6.58 -4.50
CA THR A 39 -24.47 7.68 -5.18
C THR A 39 -25.14 7.99 -6.51
N ARG A 40 -24.85 9.18 -7.04
CA ARG A 40 -25.20 9.55 -8.41
C ARG A 40 -24.04 10.29 -9.04
N GLN A 41 -23.92 10.19 -10.36
CA GLN A 41 -23.02 11.03 -11.11
C GLN A 41 -23.57 12.47 -11.13
N SER A 42 -22.77 13.44 -10.65
CA SER A 42 -23.12 14.86 -10.59
C SER A 42 -22.42 15.70 -11.67
N HIS A 43 -21.30 15.21 -12.20
CA HIS A 43 -20.54 15.90 -13.24
C HIS A 43 -20.21 14.97 -14.41
N HIS A 44 -19.98 15.54 -15.59
CA HIS A 44 -19.41 14.80 -16.71
C HIS A 44 -18.01 14.28 -16.36
N CYS A 45 -17.62 13.15 -16.95
CA CYS A 45 -16.29 12.63 -16.73
C CYS A 45 -15.21 13.60 -17.22
N THR A 46 -14.15 13.74 -16.43
CA THR A 46 -12.99 14.57 -16.77
C THR A 46 -12.30 14.00 -17.99
N THR A 47 -11.91 14.88 -18.91
CA THR A 47 -11.11 14.50 -20.07
C THR A 47 -9.69 15.00 -19.91
N ALA A 48 -8.71 14.15 -20.19
CA ALA A 48 -7.31 14.56 -20.29
C ALA A 48 -6.96 14.93 -21.75
N THR A 49 -5.87 15.64 -21.92
CA THR A 49 -5.37 16.07 -23.22
C THR A 49 -3.85 16.09 -23.23
N SER A 50 -3.28 16.15 -24.43
CA SER A 50 -1.86 16.40 -24.63
C SER A 50 -1.60 17.89 -24.80
N ILE A 51 -0.54 18.38 -24.13
CA ILE A 51 0.08 19.68 -24.39
C ILE A 51 1.60 19.56 -24.60
N ARG A 52 2.12 18.34 -24.75
CA ARG A 52 3.56 18.06 -24.83
C ARG A 52 3.89 17.05 -25.93
N SER A 53 5.10 17.12 -26.45
CA SER A 53 5.68 16.06 -27.30
C SER A 53 6.13 14.87 -26.47
N TYR A 54 6.03 13.67 -27.04
CA TYR A 54 6.41 12.40 -26.41
C TYR A 54 7.64 11.75 -27.06
N ALA A 55 8.31 12.46 -27.97
CA ALA A 55 9.46 11.94 -28.70
C ALA A 55 10.71 11.74 -27.81
N LYS A 56 10.74 12.37 -26.64
CA LYS A 56 11.81 12.24 -25.63
C LYS A 56 11.17 11.97 -24.26
N PRO A 57 11.89 11.30 -23.34
CA PRO A 57 11.40 11.11 -21.99
C PRO A 57 11.04 12.47 -21.34
N GLY A 58 9.93 12.52 -20.61
CA GLY A 58 9.61 13.70 -19.80
C GLY A 58 10.62 13.87 -18.65
N ALA A 59 10.71 15.07 -18.08
CA ALA A 59 11.65 15.36 -16.99
C ALA A 59 11.49 14.38 -15.81
N ALA A 60 10.24 14.02 -15.48
CA ALA A 60 9.96 13.06 -14.42
C ALA A 60 10.53 11.66 -14.71
N GLN A 61 10.45 11.18 -15.95
CA GLN A 61 11.06 9.89 -16.33
C GLN A 61 12.59 9.97 -16.39
N ALA A 62 13.13 11.12 -16.84
CA ALA A 62 14.56 11.35 -16.87
C ALA A 62 15.15 11.32 -15.45
N MET A 63 14.49 11.92 -14.46
CA MET A 63 14.92 11.87 -13.05
C MET A 63 14.99 10.45 -12.50
N MET A 64 14.12 9.54 -12.96
CA MET A 64 14.10 8.15 -12.49
C MET A 64 15.09 7.22 -13.22
N ASN A 65 15.75 7.71 -14.28
CA ASN A 65 16.77 6.99 -15.05
C ASN A 65 16.34 5.56 -15.47
N PHE A 66 15.22 5.45 -16.18
CA PHE A 66 14.62 4.16 -16.54
C PHE A 66 15.54 3.24 -17.37
N ASP A 67 16.38 3.80 -18.23
CA ASP A 67 17.31 3.03 -19.08
C ASP A 67 18.34 2.26 -18.25
N GLU A 68 18.82 2.85 -17.16
CA GLU A 68 19.70 2.18 -16.20
C GLU A 68 18.91 1.28 -15.25
N LEU A 69 17.81 1.80 -14.70
CA LEU A 69 16.95 1.11 -13.74
C LEU A 69 16.50 -0.27 -14.24
N TRP A 70 16.05 -0.34 -15.49
CA TRP A 70 15.50 -1.56 -16.07
C TRP A 70 16.54 -2.65 -16.36
N ARG A 71 17.83 -2.35 -16.24
CA ARG A 71 18.89 -3.39 -16.22
C ARG A 71 18.82 -4.26 -14.97
N PHE A 72 18.16 -3.79 -13.92
CA PHE A 72 18.09 -4.47 -12.62
C PHE A 72 16.72 -5.10 -12.31
N GLY A 73 15.69 -4.79 -13.10
CA GLY A 73 14.35 -5.36 -12.99
C GLY A 73 13.28 -4.47 -13.60
N ARG A 74 12.10 -5.05 -13.87
CA ARG A 74 10.94 -4.34 -14.47
C ARG A 74 9.62 -4.57 -13.72
N GLY A 75 9.68 -5.21 -12.54
CA GLY A 75 8.53 -5.42 -11.65
C GLY A 75 7.79 -6.75 -11.85
N ALA A 76 8.36 -7.69 -12.59
CA ALA A 76 7.77 -9.01 -12.81
C ALA A 76 7.30 -9.68 -11.50
N GLY A 77 6.11 -10.29 -11.55
CA GLY A 77 5.52 -11.01 -10.42
C GLY A 77 4.90 -10.13 -9.33
N GLN A 78 5.06 -8.80 -9.39
CA GLN A 78 4.46 -7.90 -8.42
C GLN A 78 3.03 -7.51 -8.78
N ARG A 79 2.21 -7.32 -7.74
CA ARG A 79 0.82 -6.91 -7.87
C ARG A 79 0.64 -5.60 -7.10
N ILE A 80 0.37 -4.53 -7.82
CA ILE A 80 0.26 -3.19 -7.27
C ILE A 80 -1.20 -2.78 -7.27
N ALA A 81 -1.79 -2.61 -6.09
CA ALA A 81 -3.13 -2.06 -5.99
C ALA A 81 -3.08 -0.55 -6.12
N VAL A 82 -3.88 -0.03 -7.06
CA VAL A 82 -4.11 1.40 -7.27
C VAL A 82 -5.47 1.71 -6.67
N ILE A 83 -5.46 2.28 -5.46
CA ILE A 83 -6.66 2.76 -4.77
C ILE A 83 -6.83 4.22 -5.15
N ASP A 84 -7.74 4.48 -6.09
CA ASP A 84 -7.84 5.75 -6.81
C ASP A 84 -9.24 5.93 -7.42
N THR A 85 -9.38 6.66 -8.53
CA THR A 85 -10.65 6.93 -9.23
C THR A 85 -11.10 5.83 -10.20
N GLY A 86 -10.47 4.66 -10.11
CA GLY A 86 -10.60 3.57 -11.08
C GLY A 86 -9.49 3.60 -12.13
N VAL A 87 -9.38 2.53 -12.92
CA VAL A 87 -8.37 2.42 -13.99
C VAL A 87 -9.03 1.90 -15.24
N THR A 88 -9.17 2.76 -16.25
CA THR A 88 -9.63 2.33 -17.57
C THR A 88 -8.55 1.44 -18.21
N PRO A 89 -8.89 0.22 -18.66
CA PRO A 89 -7.94 -0.61 -19.39
C PRO A 89 -7.40 0.11 -20.62
N HIS A 90 -6.07 0.09 -20.77
CA HIS A 90 -5.36 0.76 -21.84
C HIS A 90 -4.41 -0.24 -22.53
N PRO A 91 -4.21 -0.21 -23.85
CA PRO A 91 -3.33 -1.16 -24.56
C PRO A 91 -1.89 -1.22 -24.03
N ARG A 92 -1.43 -0.12 -23.43
CA ARG A 92 -0.11 -0.02 -22.79
C ARG A 92 -0.06 -0.51 -21.35
N LEU A 93 -1.18 -0.80 -20.70
CA LEU A 93 -1.18 -1.52 -19.43
C LEU A 93 -1.16 -3.02 -19.71
N GLY A 94 -0.35 -3.75 -18.96
CA GLY A 94 -0.29 -5.20 -19.08
C GLY A 94 -1.55 -5.87 -18.55
N ARG A 95 -1.45 -6.45 -17.35
CA ARG A 95 -2.61 -7.06 -16.70
C ARG A 95 -3.21 -6.05 -15.73
N VAL A 96 -4.45 -5.65 -15.99
CA VAL A 96 -5.28 -4.87 -15.06
C VAL A 96 -6.36 -5.79 -14.51
N ILE A 97 -6.39 -5.98 -13.19
CA ILE A 97 -7.34 -6.84 -12.49
C ILE A 97 -8.41 -5.96 -11.83
N PRO A 98 -9.71 -6.28 -11.99
CA PRO A 98 -10.77 -5.59 -11.26
C PRO A 98 -10.62 -5.80 -9.75
N GLY A 99 -10.51 -4.71 -9.00
CA GLY A 99 -10.36 -4.73 -7.54
C GLY A 99 -11.65 -4.43 -6.79
N GLY A 100 -12.61 -3.79 -7.45
CA GLY A 100 -13.88 -3.37 -6.86
C GLY A 100 -14.12 -1.86 -6.95
N ASP A 101 -15.34 -1.47 -6.59
CA ASP A 101 -15.81 -0.10 -6.64
C ASP A 101 -16.52 0.27 -5.33
N TYR A 102 -16.07 1.35 -4.70
CA TYR A 102 -16.67 1.93 -3.51
C TYR A 102 -17.36 3.26 -3.79
N VAL A 103 -17.50 3.65 -5.07
CA VAL A 103 -18.16 4.88 -5.53
C VAL A 103 -19.49 4.56 -6.19
N SER A 104 -19.57 3.53 -7.02
CA SER A 104 -20.78 3.13 -7.75
C SER A 104 -20.92 1.59 -7.74
N ASP A 105 -21.49 1.00 -8.79
CA ASP A 105 -21.76 -0.45 -8.91
C ASP A 105 -20.77 -1.19 -9.84
N GLY A 106 -19.65 -0.55 -10.19
CA GLY A 106 -18.66 -1.10 -11.09
C GLY A 106 -17.69 -2.10 -10.46
N VAL A 107 -16.64 -2.42 -11.22
CA VAL A 107 -15.58 -3.36 -10.80
C VAL A 107 -14.20 -2.69 -10.62
N GLY A 108 -14.17 -1.36 -10.67
CA GLY A 108 -12.96 -0.54 -10.57
C GLY A 108 -12.24 -0.27 -11.90
N LEU A 109 -12.77 -0.75 -13.02
CA LEU A 109 -12.16 -0.62 -14.36
C LEU A 109 -12.68 0.60 -15.17
N ASP A 110 -13.29 1.55 -14.48
CA ASP A 110 -13.83 2.76 -15.07
C ASP A 110 -13.29 3.98 -14.33
N ASP A 111 -12.53 4.81 -15.02
CA ASP A 111 -12.00 6.07 -14.53
C ASP A 111 -12.77 7.23 -15.15
N CYS A 112 -13.56 7.94 -14.34
CA CYS A 112 -14.35 9.09 -14.78
C CYS A 112 -13.68 10.42 -14.41
N ASP A 113 -12.47 10.37 -13.84
CA ASP A 113 -11.79 11.53 -13.26
C ASP A 113 -10.47 11.84 -13.97
N ALA A 114 -10.05 10.98 -14.91
CA ALA A 114 -8.76 11.06 -15.57
C ALA A 114 -7.62 11.21 -14.56
N HIS A 115 -7.59 10.29 -13.58
CA HIS A 115 -6.59 10.31 -12.50
C HIS A 115 -6.03 8.92 -12.25
N GLY A 116 -6.83 7.94 -11.85
CA GLY A 116 -6.35 6.59 -11.54
C GLY A 116 -5.73 5.86 -12.73
N THR A 117 -6.20 6.08 -13.95
CA THR A 117 -5.56 5.55 -15.17
C THR A 117 -4.19 6.17 -15.41
N LEU A 118 -4.04 7.47 -15.11
CA LEU A 118 -2.78 8.18 -15.24
C LEU A 118 -1.80 7.69 -14.16
N VAL A 119 -2.25 7.47 -12.94
CA VAL A 119 -1.46 6.86 -11.87
C VAL A 119 -1.00 5.45 -12.26
N ALA A 120 -1.90 4.60 -12.77
CA ALA A 120 -1.56 3.27 -13.25
C ALA A 120 -0.56 3.29 -14.42
N GLY A 121 -0.65 4.29 -15.31
CA GLY A 121 0.29 4.51 -16.40
C GLY A 121 1.70 4.80 -15.92
N ILE A 122 1.86 5.69 -14.92
CA ILE A 122 3.17 5.99 -14.30
C ILE A 122 3.76 4.73 -13.66
N ILE A 123 2.93 3.86 -13.08
CA ILE A 123 3.39 2.63 -12.46
C ILE A 123 3.81 1.60 -13.52
N ALA A 124 2.95 1.28 -14.49
CA ALA A 124 3.06 0.04 -15.26
C ALA A 124 2.83 0.17 -16.77
N ALA A 125 2.85 1.37 -17.36
CA ALA A 125 2.79 1.48 -18.81
C ALA A 125 3.98 0.77 -19.48
N ARG A 126 3.71 -0.20 -20.34
CA ARG A 126 4.72 -0.86 -21.18
C ARG A 126 5.35 0.16 -22.12
N PRO A 127 6.68 0.10 -22.37
CA PRO A 127 7.34 0.97 -23.33
C PRO A 127 6.77 0.78 -24.74
N SER A 128 6.93 1.79 -25.59
CA SER A 128 6.55 1.76 -27.01
C SER A 128 7.73 2.18 -27.88
N SER A 129 7.74 1.77 -29.14
CA SER A 129 8.70 2.30 -30.13
C SER A 129 8.25 3.63 -30.74
N SER A 130 7.01 4.05 -30.50
CA SER A 130 6.42 5.28 -31.07
C SER A 130 6.65 6.54 -30.24
N ASP A 131 7.10 6.38 -29.00
CA ASP A 131 7.25 7.45 -28.01
C ASP A 131 8.17 6.97 -26.88
N ALA A 132 8.61 7.91 -26.03
CA ALA A 132 9.54 7.64 -24.95
C ALA A 132 8.86 7.42 -23.58
N PHE A 133 7.52 7.43 -23.53
CA PHE A 133 6.83 7.23 -22.27
C PHE A 133 6.89 5.75 -21.86
N ALA A 134 6.87 5.49 -20.55
CA ALA A 134 6.68 4.19 -19.95
C ALA A 134 6.40 4.38 -18.46
N GLY A 135 5.90 3.33 -17.81
CA GLY A 135 5.79 3.26 -16.36
C GLY A 135 7.05 2.66 -15.75
N ILE A 136 7.33 3.00 -14.50
CA ILE A 136 8.56 2.61 -13.80
C ILE A 136 8.70 1.08 -13.66
N ALA A 137 7.61 0.35 -13.45
CA ALA A 137 7.56 -1.10 -13.22
C ALA A 137 6.61 -1.79 -14.23
N PRO A 138 6.93 -1.78 -15.54
CA PRO A 138 6.01 -2.12 -16.63
C PRO A 138 5.62 -3.60 -16.73
N GLU A 139 6.26 -4.49 -15.97
CA GLU A 139 5.92 -5.91 -15.90
C GLU A 139 5.07 -6.25 -14.66
N SER A 140 4.71 -5.24 -13.86
CA SER A 140 3.81 -5.41 -12.72
C SER A 140 2.35 -5.59 -13.18
N THR A 141 1.57 -6.28 -12.37
CA THR A 141 0.11 -6.35 -12.51
C THR A 141 -0.53 -5.21 -11.72
N ILE A 142 -1.48 -4.50 -12.33
CA ILE A 142 -2.29 -3.48 -11.65
C ILE A 142 -3.56 -4.12 -11.10
N ILE A 143 -3.93 -3.82 -9.86
CA ILE A 143 -5.24 -4.09 -9.29
C ILE A 143 -5.97 -2.75 -9.15
N ALA A 144 -7.07 -2.57 -9.87
CA ALA A 144 -7.79 -1.30 -9.93
C ALA A 144 -8.91 -1.26 -8.89
N ILE A 145 -8.79 -0.43 -7.85
CA ILE A 145 -9.84 -0.24 -6.84
C ILE A 145 -10.31 1.20 -6.92
N ARG A 146 -11.56 1.40 -7.39
CA ARG A 146 -12.17 2.73 -7.40
C ARG A 146 -12.69 3.04 -6.00
N GLN A 147 -12.10 4.04 -5.36
CA GLN A 147 -12.40 4.41 -3.98
C GLN A 147 -12.96 5.83 -3.85
N SER A 148 -12.56 6.74 -4.74
CA SER A 148 -13.09 8.10 -4.80
C SER A 148 -13.47 8.49 -6.22
N SER A 149 -14.26 9.55 -6.39
CA SER A 149 -14.50 10.20 -7.68
C SER A 149 -15.05 11.60 -7.46
N GLY A 150 -14.45 12.59 -8.12
CA GLY A 150 -14.94 13.96 -8.21
C GLY A 150 -16.20 14.09 -9.08
N ALA A 151 -16.46 13.11 -9.96
CA ALA A 151 -17.64 13.10 -10.81
C ALA A 151 -18.93 12.59 -10.13
N TYR A 152 -18.82 12.04 -8.92
CA TYR A 152 -19.93 11.42 -8.18
C TYR A 152 -20.16 12.12 -6.83
N GLU A 153 -21.40 12.07 -6.37
CA GLU A 153 -21.81 12.55 -5.05
C GLU A 153 -22.82 11.59 -4.40
N ALA A 154 -23.09 11.76 -3.11
CA ALA A 154 -24.18 11.05 -2.45
C ALA A 154 -25.55 11.48 -3.04
N ALA A 155 -26.42 10.51 -3.32
CA ALA A 155 -27.72 10.79 -3.93
C ALA A 155 -28.66 11.56 -2.98
N ASP A 156 -28.59 11.30 -1.68
CA ASP A 156 -29.35 12.04 -0.67
C ASP A 156 -28.50 13.17 -0.07
N ARG A 157 -28.71 14.40 -0.57
CA ARG A 157 -28.05 15.60 -0.05
C ARG A 157 -28.49 15.95 1.38
N LYS A 158 -29.62 15.45 1.90
CA LYS A 158 -30.04 15.76 3.28
C LYS A 158 -29.30 14.91 4.34
N ARG A 159 -28.57 13.88 3.91
CA ARG A 159 -27.50 13.24 4.69
C ARG A 159 -26.17 14.01 4.61
N GLU A 160 -26.17 15.24 4.07
CA GLU A 160 -25.01 16.15 4.10
C GLU A 160 -24.51 16.34 5.53
N SER A 161 -23.18 16.41 5.62
CA SER A 161 -22.37 16.81 6.76
C SER A 161 -22.21 15.78 7.89
N ARG A 162 -21.05 15.11 7.90
CA ARG A 162 -20.23 14.78 9.10
C ARG A 162 -19.15 13.72 8.83
N LYS A 163 -18.74 13.45 7.59
CA LYS A 163 -17.64 12.53 7.31
C LYS A 163 -16.49 13.29 6.64
N PRO A 164 -15.24 12.99 7.01
CA PRO A 164 -14.08 13.49 6.29
C PRO A 164 -14.03 12.78 4.94
N ASP A 165 -14.17 13.58 3.89
CA ASP A 165 -14.05 13.12 2.53
C ASP A 165 -12.58 12.92 2.16
N VAL A 166 -12.35 11.96 1.27
CA VAL A 166 -11.04 11.60 0.74
C VAL A 166 -11.00 12.06 -0.71
N GLY A 167 -10.11 13.01 -1.03
CA GLY A 167 -10.09 13.65 -2.35
C GLY A 167 -11.29 14.58 -2.58
N SER A 168 -11.68 14.74 -3.84
CA SER A 168 -12.87 15.52 -4.24
C SER A 168 -14.07 14.60 -4.57
N GLY A 169 -15.28 15.12 -4.39
CA GLY A 169 -16.53 14.41 -4.68
C GLY A 169 -16.83 13.30 -3.66
N PHE A 170 -17.19 12.12 -4.14
CA PHE A 170 -17.54 10.99 -3.28
C PHE A 170 -16.34 10.12 -2.96
N GLY A 171 -16.07 9.90 -1.68
CA GLY A 171 -15.06 9.00 -1.17
C GLY A 171 -14.81 9.28 0.30
N THR A 172 -14.77 8.27 1.16
CA THR A 172 -14.64 8.47 2.61
C THR A 172 -13.43 7.76 3.17
N VAL A 173 -12.93 8.25 4.31
CA VAL A 173 -11.87 7.58 5.10
C VAL A 173 -12.25 6.13 5.40
N ARG A 174 -13.52 5.84 5.68
CA ARG A 174 -14.02 4.48 5.93
C ARG A 174 -13.90 3.58 4.71
N THR A 175 -14.30 4.04 3.53
CA THR A 175 -14.19 3.26 2.29
C THR A 175 -12.73 3.07 1.88
N LEU A 176 -11.85 4.03 2.20
CA LEU A 176 -10.41 3.87 2.02
C LEU A 176 -9.85 2.74 2.90
N ALA A 177 -10.27 2.64 4.16
CA ALA A 177 -9.89 1.52 5.03
C ALA A 177 -10.30 0.16 4.44
N HIS A 178 -11.53 0.06 3.91
CA HIS A 178 -12.03 -1.16 3.27
C HIS A 178 -11.22 -1.50 2.00
N ALA A 179 -10.88 -0.49 1.20
CA ALA A 179 -10.09 -0.66 -0.02
C ALA A 179 -8.68 -1.21 0.28
N ILE A 180 -8.03 -0.78 1.37
CA ILE A 180 -6.73 -1.32 1.80
C ILE A 180 -6.86 -2.81 2.15
N VAL A 181 -7.84 -3.20 2.96
CA VAL A 181 -8.06 -4.61 3.30
C VAL A 181 -8.34 -5.43 2.04
N ARG A 182 -9.18 -4.92 1.14
CA ARG A 182 -9.49 -5.54 -0.14
C ARG A 182 -8.24 -5.74 -1.01
N ALA A 183 -7.34 -4.76 -1.07
CA ALA A 183 -6.08 -4.88 -1.80
C ALA A 183 -5.20 -6.01 -1.26
N VAL A 184 -5.13 -6.15 0.07
CA VAL A 184 -4.41 -7.24 0.74
C VAL A 184 -5.05 -8.60 0.43
N ASP A 185 -6.38 -8.71 0.47
CA ASP A 185 -7.10 -9.94 0.14
C ASP A 185 -6.93 -10.34 -1.33
N LEU A 186 -6.78 -9.35 -2.20
CA LEU A 186 -6.39 -9.51 -3.60
C LEU A 186 -4.89 -9.78 -3.79
N ARG A 187 -4.14 -10.02 -2.72
CA ARG A 187 -2.71 -10.34 -2.73
C ARG A 187 -1.84 -9.27 -3.39
N ALA A 188 -2.17 -8.00 -3.18
CA ALA A 188 -1.26 -6.90 -3.52
C ALA A 188 0.05 -7.03 -2.73
N THR A 189 1.18 -6.81 -3.38
CA THR A 189 2.50 -6.70 -2.73
C THR A 189 2.86 -5.25 -2.42
N VAL A 190 2.26 -4.33 -3.16
CA VAL A 190 2.35 -2.87 -2.97
C VAL A 190 0.95 -2.27 -3.12
N ILE A 191 0.62 -1.28 -2.29
CA ILE A 191 -0.61 -0.48 -2.39
C ILE A 191 -0.20 0.97 -2.63
N ASN A 192 -0.68 1.56 -3.72
CA ASN A 192 -0.59 2.98 -4.03
C ASN A 192 -1.91 3.65 -3.67
N ILE A 193 -1.86 4.68 -2.82
CA ILE A 193 -3.02 5.49 -2.43
C ILE A 193 -2.74 6.94 -2.79
N SER A 194 -3.40 7.43 -3.84
CA SER A 194 -3.17 8.79 -4.32
C SER A 194 -4.05 9.84 -3.63
N GLN A 195 -5.06 9.38 -2.88
CA GLN A 195 -6.05 10.22 -2.26
C GLN A 195 -5.75 10.49 -0.79
N VAL A 196 -6.10 11.69 -0.34
CA VAL A 196 -5.79 12.18 1.00
C VAL A 196 -7.05 12.81 1.59
N ALA A 197 -7.35 12.48 2.85
CA ALA A 197 -8.26 13.26 3.68
C ALA A 197 -7.44 14.20 4.56
N CYS A 198 -7.82 15.47 4.60
CA CYS A 198 -7.15 16.46 5.44
C CYS A 198 -8.11 17.06 6.46
N ALA A 199 -7.60 17.35 7.66
CA ALA A 199 -8.34 18.08 8.68
C ALA A 199 -7.39 18.82 9.64
N PRO A 200 -7.86 19.89 10.30
CA PRO A 200 -7.06 20.59 11.30
C PRO A 200 -6.96 19.83 12.64
N ASP A 201 -7.76 18.78 12.82
CA ASP A 201 -7.87 18.01 14.07
C ASP A 201 -8.03 16.52 13.75
N ALA A 202 -7.36 15.67 14.54
CA ALA A 202 -7.39 14.22 14.45
C ALA A 202 -8.81 13.66 14.60
N ASP A 203 -9.60 14.19 15.53
CA ASP A 203 -10.96 13.69 15.80
C ASP A 203 -11.88 13.91 14.59
N LYS A 204 -11.59 14.95 13.78
CA LYS A 204 -12.33 15.25 12.56
C LYS A 204 -12.01 14.30 11.41
N LEU A 205 -10.87 13.60 11.43
CA LEU A 205 -10.50 12.61 10.42
C LEU A 205 -11.23 11.28 10.59
N ASN A 206 -11.74 10.96 11.79
CA ASN A 206 -12.48 9.73 12.08
C ASN A 206 -11.88 8.50 11.37
N ASP A 207 -10.57 8.31 11.54
CA ASP A 207 -9.77 7.34 10.78
C ASP A 207 -9.21 6.14 11.58
N PRO A 208 -9.78 5.71 12.74
CA PRO A 208 -9.23 4.57 13.48
C PRO A 208 -9.27 3.28 12.66
N ALA A 209 -10.35 3.07 11.87
CA ALA A 209 -10.45 1.92 10.97
C ALA A 209 -9.40 1.98 9.84
N LEU A 210 -9.04 3.19 9.38
CA LEU A 210 -8.00 3.37 8.36
C LEU A 210 -6.61 3.08 8.93
N GLY A 211 -6.30 3.57 10.12
CA GLY A 211 -5.07 3.22 10.83
C GLY A 211 -4.95 1.71 11.05
N ALA A 212 -6.05 1.06 11.47
CA ALA A 212 -6.10 -0.40 11.63
C ALA A 212 -5.86 -1.15 10.31
N ALA A 213 -6.44 -0.67 9.20
CA ALA A 213 -6.25 -1.25 7.86
C ALA A 213 -4.81 -1.08 7.35
N VAL A 214 -4.20 0.10 7.55
CA VAL A 214 -2.78 0.36 7.26
C VAL A 214 -1.91 -0.62 8.04
N ARG A 215 -2.13 -0.74 9.35
CA ARG A 215 -1.38 -1.68 10.19
C ARG A 215 -1.57 -3.13 9.75
N TYR A 216 -2.80 -3.50 9.39
CA TYR A 216 -3.14 -4.82 8.87
C TYR A 216 -2.37 -5.17 7.59
N ALA A 217 -2.24 -4.22 6.65
CA ALA A 217 -1.46 -4.39 5.43
C ALA A 217 0.04 -4.51 5.71
N TYR A 218 0.55 -3.64 6.59
CA TYR A 218 1.96 -3.67 7.03
C TYR A 218 2.34 -5.02 7.66
N ASP A 219 1.52 -5.52 8.61
CA ASP A 219 1.74 -6.80 9.28
C ASP A 219 1.61 -8.00 8.33
N ARG A 220 0.95 -7.82 7.17
CA ARG A 220 0.87 -8.81 6.09
C ARG A 220 1.93 -8.64 5.02
N ASN A 221 3.00 -7.91 5.35
CA ASN A 221 4.13 -7.72 4.48
C ASN A 221 3.76 -7.02 3.15
N VAL A 222 2.82 -6.09 3.17
CA VAL A 222 2.44 -5.26 2.03
C VAL A 222 3.02 -3.85 2.21
N VAL A 223 3.69 -3.33 1.18
CA VAL A 223 4.20 -1.94 1.20
C VAL A 223 3.07 -0.99 0.87
N VAL A 224 2.79 -0.03 1.74
CA VAL A 224 1.75 0.98 1.52
C VAL A 224 2.42 2.32 1.23
N VAL A 225 2.14 2.88 0.05
CA VAL A 225 2.70 4.15 -0.44
C VAL A 225 1.55 5.11 -0.64
N VAL A 226 1.66 6.30 -0.06
CA VAL A 226 0.55 7.25 0.04
C VAL A 226 0.99 8.66 -0.30
N ALA A 227 0.12 9.45 -0.93
CA ALA A 227 0.38 10.85 -1.19
C ALA A 227 0.47 11.66 0.12
N ALA A 228 1.38 12.63 0.20
CA ALA A 228 1.48 13.54 1.36
C ALA A 228 0.32 14.55 1.43
N GLY A 229 -0.35 14.82 0.30
CA GLY A 229 -1.43 15.79 0.18
C GLY A 229 -1.01 17.02 -0.60
N ASN A 230 -1.99 17.74 -1.15
CA ASN A 230 -1.76 18.98 -1.90
C ASN A 230 -2.43 20.16 -1.18
N VAL A 231 -1.71 21.25 -1.00
CA VAL A 231 -2.28 22.49 -0.47
C VAL A 231 -3.10 23.17 -1.57
N GLU A 232 -4.38 23.37 -1.28
CA GLU A 232 -5.34 23.99 -2.18
C GLU A 232 -6.01 25.18 -1.51
N SER A 233 -6.22 26.27 -2.26
CA SER A 233 -6.79 27.51 -1.72
C SER A 233 -8.17 27.31 -1.08
N ASN A 234 -8.97 26.38 -1.61
CA ASN A 234 -10.35 26.09 -1.20
C ASN A 234 -10.55 24.62 -0.76
N GLY A 235 -9.46 23.89 -0.47
CA GLY A 235 -9.51 22.48 -0.08
C GLY A 235 -9.34 22.26 1.42
N ALA A 236 -9.61 21.03 1.88
CA ALA A 236 -9.44 20.63 3.27
C ALA A 236 -7.97 20.57 3.73
N CYS A 237 -7.02 20.45 2.78
CA CYS A 237 -5.58 20.42 3.03
C CYS A 237 -4.99 21.84 3.18
N ARG A 238 -5.59 22.66 4.05
CA ARG A 238 -5.18 24.04 4.32
C ARG A 238 -5.29 24.33 5.82
N PRO A 239 -4.35 25.09 6.42
CA PRO A 239 -3.18 25.75 5.80
C PRO A 239 -1.97 24.81 5.58
N GLN A 240 -0.98 25.30 4.84
CA GLN A 240 0.33 24.65 4.76
C GLN A 240 0.98 24.60 6.15
N ASN A 241 1.52 23.45 6.53
CA ASN A 241 2.22 23.28 7.80
C ASN A 241 3.53 24.09 7.80
N GLN A 242 3.75 24.82 8.89
CA GLN A 242 4.92 25.67 9.05
C GLN A 242 6.17 24.82 9.31
N PRO A 243 7.37 25.37 9.05
CA PRO A 243 8.60 24.72 9.48
C PRO A 243 8.57 24.34 10.97
N PRO A 244 9.29 23.27 11.36
CA PRO A 244 9.38 22.87 12.76
C PRO A 244 9.88 24.01 13.66
N ALA A 245 9.31 24.09 14.87
CA ALA A 245 9.87 24.94 15.91
C ALA A 245 11.27 24.42 16.32
N ALA A 246 12.17 25.31 16.73
CA ALA A 246 13.54 24.94 17.08
C ALA A 246 13.62 23.92 18.24
N ASP A 247 12.62 23.92 19.13
CA ASP A 247 12.49 22.99 20.27
C ASP A 247 11.68 21.72 19.93
N ASP A 248 11.20 21.59 18.70
CA ASP A 248 10.54 20.38 18.19
C ASP A 248 10.98 20.08 16.74
N PRO A 249 12.20 19.55 16.54
CA PRO A 249 12.70 19.20 15.21
C PRO A 249 11.83 18.17 14.47
N SER A 250 11.03 17.40 15.21
CA SER A 250 10.10 16.45 14.60
C SER A 250 8.98 17.15 13.85
N GLY A 251 8.59 18.36 14.27
CA GLY A 251 7.61 19.22 13.60
C GLY A 251 6.15 18.96 13.96
N TRP A 252 5.87 18.08 14.93
CA TRP A 252 4.50 17.75 15.36
C TRP A 252 3.77 18.94 15.99
N LYS A 253 4.46 19.78 16.76
CA LYS A 253 3.90 21.01 17.35
C LYS A 253 3.53 22.06 16.29
N SER A 254 4.15 22.02 15.10
CA SER A 254 3.87 22.93 13.98
C SER A 254 2.77 22.43 13.05
N VAL A 255 2.15 21.27 13.34
CA VAL A 255 1.07 20.72 12.52
C VAL A 255 -0.21 21.52 12.73
N SER A 256 -0.74 22.02 11.62
CA SER A 256 -2.01 22.74 11.49
C SER A 256 -3.01 22.02 10.57
N THR A 257 -2.51 21.13 9.71
CA THR A 257 -3.28 20.31 8.77
C THR A 257 -2.71 18.89 8.82
N ILE A 258 -3.53 17.95 9.26
CA ILE A 258 -3.22 16.53 9.28
C ILE A 258 -3.63 15.94 7.94
N ALA A 259 -2.78 15.08 7.36
CA ALA A 259 -3.11 14.30 6.16
C ALA A 259 -3.20 12.81 6.50
N SER A 260 -4.35 12.20 6.22
CA SER A 260 -4.58 10.76 6.39
C SER A 260 -4.79 10.10 5.02
N PRO A 261 -4.14 8.96 4.73
CA PRO A 261 -3.38 8.09 5.63
C PRO A 261 -1.89 8.46 5.84
N ALA A 262 -1.39 9.58 5.28
CA ALA A 262 0.03 9.95 5.35
C ALA A 262 0.61 9.96 6.78
N TRP A 263 -0.14 10.49 7.74
CA TRP A 263 0.27 10.60 9.14
C TRP A 263 0.46 9.26 9.88
N PHE A 264 0.10 8.13 9.27
CA PHE A 264 0.35 6.77 9.81
C PHE A 264 1.78 6.27 9.53
N ALA A 265 2.71 7.12 9.07
CA ALA A 265 4.14 6.80 9.08
C ALA A 265 4.57 6.35 10.50
N PRO A 266 5.42 5.31 10.65
CA PRO A 266 6.25 4.66 9.63
C PRO A 266 5.61 3.41 8.97
N TYR A 267 4.30 3.20 9.10
CA TYR A 267 3.62 2.04 8.49
C TYR A 267 3.30 2.24 7.01
N VAL A 268 3.43 3.48 6.52
CA VAL A 268 3.32 3.88 5.12
C VAL A 268 4.56 4.68 4.71
N LEU A 269 4.86 4.72 3.41
CA LEU A 269 5.72 5.74 2.82
C LEU A 269 4.84 6.91 2.36
N ALA A 270 4.86 8.03 3.09
CA ALA A 270 4.21 9.25 2.66
C ALA A 270 5.11 10.02 1.68
N VAL A 271 4.57 10.35 0.51
CA VAL A 271 5.34 10.85 -0.64
C VAL A 271 5.04 12.32 -0.91
N GLY A 272 6.05 13.17 -0.71
CA GLY A 272 6.04 14.56 -1.15
C GLY A 272 6.31 14.70 -2.64
N SER A 273 6.04 15.87 -3.21
CA SER A 273 6.28 16.15 -4.63
C SER A 273 7.40 17.17 -4.83
N VAL A 274 8.31 16.86 -5.74
CA VAL A 274 9.34 17.79 -6.23
C VAL A 274 9.11 18.18 -7.68
N ASP A 275 9.69 19.30 -8.07
CA ASP A 275 9.85 19.68 -9.47
C ASP A 275 10.71 18.64 -10.21
N ALA A 276 10.19 18.15 -11.33
CA ALA A 276 10.75 17.05 -12.10
C ALA A 276 12.08 17.41 -12.80
N SER A 277 12.40 18.70 -12.95
CA SER A 277 13.65 19.15 -13.57
C SER A 277 14.72 19.50 -12.54
N THR A 278 14.34 20.06 -11.39
CA THR A 278 15.30 20.58 -10.40
C THR A 278 15.39 19.75 -9.12
N GLY A 279 14.42 18.88 -8.84
CA GLY A 279 14.31 18.17 -7.56
C GLY A 279 13.93 19.09 -6.38
N THR A 280 13.54 20.34 -6.64
CA THR A 280 13.11 21.28 -5.59
C THR A 280 11.71 20.92 -5.08
N PRO A 281 11.43 20.98 -3.77
CA PRO A 281 10.09 20.73 -3.23
C PRO A 281 9.04 21.66 -3.85
N LEU A 282 7.91 21.10 -4.26
CA LEU A 282 6.80 21.91 -4.78
C LEU A 282 6.07 22.61 -3.62
N PRO A 283 5.79 23.93 -3.69
CA PRO A 283 5.07 24.64 -2.63
C PRO A 283 3.66 24.09 -2.35
N SER A 284 3.05 23.45 -3.35
CA SER A 284 1.76 22.78 -3.24
C SER A 284 1.83 21.43 -2.52
N SER A 285 3.02 20.84 -2.32
CA SER A 285 3.17 19.60 -1.52
C SER A 285 2.87 19.91 -0.05
N LEU A 286 1.93 19.21 0.57
CA LEU A 286 1.67 19.42 2.00
C LEU A 286 2.85 18.91 2.83
N ASN A 287 3.43 19.80 3.62
CA ASN A 287 4.53 19.48 4.52
C ASN A 287 4.00 18.72 5.72
N GLY A 288 4.81 17.83 6.30
CA GLY A 288 4.45 17.21 7.57
C GLY A 288 5.52 16.33 8.16
N PRO A 289 5.45 16.07 9.48
CA PRO A 289 6.38 15.17 10.19
C PRO A 289 6.36 13.72 9.66
N TRP A 290 5.31 13.37 8.91
CA TRP A 290 5.12 12.05 8.31
C TRP A 290 5.76 11.86 6.94
N VAL A 291 6.18 12.93 6.26
CA VAL A 291 6.77 12.82 4.91
C VAL A 291 8.04 11.96 4.98
N SER A 292 8.04 10.88 4.20
CA SER A 292 9.10 9.86 4.23
C SER A 292 10.12 10.08 3.11
N VAL A 293 9.65 10.33 1.90
CA VAL A 293 10.47 10.57 0.70
C VAL A 293 9.69 11.47 -0.27
N ALA A 294 10.35 11.91 -1.34
CA ALA A 294 9.70 12.61 -2.44
C ALA A 294 10.01 12.00 -3.81
N ALA A 295 9.19 12.35 -4.78
CA ALA A 295 9.37 11.98 -6.19
C ALA A 295 8.82 13.10 -7.11
N PRO A 296 9.09 13.07 -8.43
CA PRO A 296 8.55 14.04 -9.37
C PRO A 296 7.03 14.15 -9.27
N GLY A 297 6.52 15.35 -9.03
CA GLY A 297 5.08 15.59 -8.97
C GLY A 297 4.57 16.61 -9.97
N ASN A 298 5.38 17.12 -10.89
CA ASN A 298 4.93 17.94 -12.02
C ASN A 298 5.52 17.40 -13.35
N GLU A 299 5.17 18.06 -14.46
CA GLU A 299 5.58 17.65 -15.81
C GLU A 299 5.19 16.20 -16.17
N ILE A 300 4.06 15.75 -15.61
CA ILE A 300 3.62 14.37 -15.70
C ILE A 300 3.07 14.09 -17.10
N ILE A 301 3.49 12.95 -17.64
CA ILE A 301 2.94 12.32 -18.84
C ILE A 301 2.35 10.99 -18.39
N SER A 302 1.19 10.62 -18.91
CA SER A 302 0.63 9.29 -18.67
C SER A 302 -0.35 8.84 -19.75
N LEU A 303 -1.03 7.72 -19.49
CA LEU A 303 -2.02 7.11 -20.36
C LEU A 303 -3.36 7.82 -20.25
N ASP A 304 -4.05 7.96 -21.38
CA ASP A 304 -5.41 8.48 -21.41
C ASP A 304 -6.40 7.52 -20.74
N SER A 305 -7.38 8.08 -20.05
CA SER A 305 -8.44 7.35 -19.34
C SER A 305 -9.70 7.12 -20.19
N ALA A 306 -9.79 7.74 -21.36
CA ALA A 306 -10.92 7.53 -22.26
C ALA A 306 -10.98 6.07 -22.75
N ARG A 307 -12.15 5.44 -22.64
CA ARG A 307 -12.36 4.05 -23.10
C ARG A 307 -11.98 3.90 -24.57
N GLY A 308 -11.14 2.91 -24.85
CA GLY A 308 -10.66 2.62 -26.21
C GLY A 308 -9.55 3.55 -26.70
N SER A 309 -9.12 4.53 -25.89
CA SER A 309 -7.96 5.36 -26.22
C SER A 309 -6.66 4.54 -26.15
N SER A 310 -5.71 4.93 -27.00
CA SER A 310 -4.33 4.47 -26.97
C SER A 310 -3.36 5.65 -26.79
N SER A 311 -3.88 6.83 -26.46
CA SER A 311 -3.14 8.08 -26.46
C SER A 311 -2.40 8.33 -25.15
N LEU A 312 -1.37 9.16 -25.23
CA LEU A 312 -0.74 9.77 -24.06
C LEU A 312 -1.35 11.13 -23.78
N VAL A 313 -1.33 11.53 -22.50
CA VAL A 313 -1.85 12.80 -22.00
C VAL A 313 -0.84 13.45 -21.06
N SER A 314 -0.89 14.77 -20.94
CA SER A 314 0.00 15.56 -20.07
C SER A 314 -0.70 16.73 -19.39
N ALA A 315 -2.00 16.87 -19.57
CA ALA A 315 -2.84 17.87 -18.93
C ALA A 315 -4.27 17.35 -18.76
N GLN A 316 -5.00 17.91 -17.79
CA GLN A 316 -6.45 17.80 -17.72
C GLN A 316 -7.10 18.97 -18.45
N ARG A 317 -8.25 18.75 -19.09
CA ARG A 317 -9.04 19.83 -19.68
C ARG A 317 -9.92 20.45 -18.61
N THR A 318 -9.84 21.76 -18.45
CA THR A 318 -10.79 22.55 -17.65
C THR A 318 -11.46 23.60 -18.53
N GLU A 319 -12.48 24.27 -17.99
CA GLU A 319 -13.18 25.37 -18.67
C GLU A 319 -12.23 26.53 -19.04
N THR A 320 -11.17 26.73 -18.25
CA THR A 320 -10.19 27.81 -18.45
C THR A 320 -9.00 27.39 -19.34
N GLY A 321 -8.96 26.14 -19.79
CA GLY A 321 -7.91 25.60 -20.64
C GLY A 321 -7.25 24.33 -20.10
N PRO A 322 -6.25 23.76 -20.80
CA PRO A 322 -5.53 22.61 -20.29
C PRO A 322 -4.64 22.99 -19.11
N ILE A 323 -4.79 22.29 -17.99
CA ILE A 323 -3.94 22.45 -16.80
C ILE A 323 -2.96 21.27 -16.75
N PRO A 324 -1.64 21.50 -16.66
CA PRO A 324 -0.65 20.44 -16.53
C PRO A 324 -0.94 19.53 -15.34
N LEU A 325 -0.68 18.24 -15.52
CA LEU A 325 -0.78 17.26 -14.45
C LEU A 325 0.29 17.53 -13.37
N THR A 326 -0.17 17.82 -12.15
CA THR A 326 0.69 18.09 -10.99
C THR A 326 0.06 17.62 -9.69
N GLY A 327 0.87 17.18 -8.73
CA GLY A 327 0.44 16.78 -7.40
C GLY A 327 1.23 15.62 -6.79
N THR A 328 1.15 15.50 -5.46
CA THR A 328 1.71 14.37 -4.70
C THR A 328 1.11 13.02 -5.10
N SER A 329 -0.12 13.02 -5.61
CA SER A 329 -0.76 11.85 -6.23
C SER A 329 0.02 11.28 -7.41
N PHE A 330 0.75 12.10 -8.17
CA PHE A 330 1.59 11.65 -9.29
C PHE A 330 3.04 11.34 -8.87
N ALA A 331 3.49 11.85 -7.73
CA ALA A 331 4.77 11.44 -7.12
C ALA A 331 4.69 10.02 -6.53
N THR A 332 3.58 9.72 -5.86
CA THR A 332 3.29 8.42 -5.22
C THR A 332 3.53 7.19 -6.11
N PRO A 333 3.06 7.13 -7.38
CA PRO A 333 3.24 5.97 -8.24
C PRO A 333 4.70 5.67 -8.59
N TYR A 334 5.60 6.66 -8.63
CA TYR A 334 7.04 6.42 -8.81
C TYR A 334 7.63 5.67 -7.62
N VAL A 335 7.23 6.03 -6.39
CA VAL A 335 7.66 5.32 -5.18
C VAL A 335 7.03 3.92 -5.11
N ALA A 336 5.74 3.78 -5.45
CA ALA A 336 5.07 2.48 -5.47
C ALA A 336 5.69 1.51 -6.48
N GLY A 337 6.02 1.99 -7.68
CA GLY A 337 6.73 1.18 -8.66
C GLY A 337 8.17 0.87 -8.26
N THR A 338 8.88 1.79 -7.60
CA THR A 338 10.20 1.50 -7.00
C THR A 338 10.12 0.39 -5.96
N ALA A 339 9.11 0.42 -5.08
CA ALA A 339 8.86 -0.66 -4.12
C ALA A 339 8.62 -2.01 -4.83
N ALA A 340 7.85 -2.02 -5.91
CA ALA A 340 7.65 -3.24 -6.71
C ALA A 340 8.95 -3.74 -7.34
N LEU A 341 9.78 -2.86 -7.90
CA LEU A 341 11.08 -3.22 -8.46
C LEU A 341 11.99 -3.85 -7.41
N ILE A 342 12.06 -3.27 -6.20
CA ILE A 342 12.82 -3.82 -5.08
C ILE A 342 12.28 -5.21 -4.70
N ARG A 343 10.96 -5.37 -4.57
CA ARG A 343 10.35 -6.67 -4.22
C ARG A 343 10.55 -7.74 -5.28
N ALA A 344 10.58 -7.36 -6.57
CA ALA A 344 10.89 -8.30 -7.65
C ALA A 344 12.35 -8.77 -7.58
N ARG A 345 13.28 -7.87 -7.26
CA ARG A 345 14.72 -8.16 -7.18
C ARG A 345 15.13 -8.84 -5.88
N TYR A 346 14.51 -8.47 -4.77
CA TYR A 346 14.80 -8.91 -3.41
C TYR A 346 13.52 -9.45 -2.75
N PRO A 347 12.99 -10.60 -3.22
CA PRO A 347 11.70 -11.13 -2.78
C PRO A 347 11.66 -11.52 -1.29
N GLN A 348 12.82 -11.70 -0.67
CA GLN A 348 12.96 -12.00 0.75
C GLN A 348 12.75 -10.80 1.68
N LEU A 349 12.83 -9.57 1.17
CA LEU A 349 12.70 -8.37 2.01
C LEU A 349 11.25 -8.21 2.48
N SER A 350 11.11 -7.90 3.76
CA SER A 350 9.86 -7.46 4.34
C SER A 350 9.48 -6.06 3.85
N ALA A 351 8.21 -5.66 4.02
CA ALA A 351 7.72 -4.35 3.67
C ALA A 351 8.50 -3.26 4.42
N ARG A 352 8.85 -3.51 5.68
CA ARG A 352 9.73 -2.65 6.48
C ARG A 352 11.09 -2.45 5.80
N GLU A 353 11.73 -3.53 5.40
CA GLU A 353 13.06 -3.48 4.77
C GLU A 353 13.02 -2.84 3.38
N VAL A 354 11.94 -3.06 2.61
CA VAL A 354 11.73 -2.36 1.33
C VAL A 354 11.59 -0.85 1.56
N MET A 355 10.78 -0.43 2.53
CA MET A 355 10.58 0.99 2.84
C MET A 355 11.86 1.65 3.36
N ASP A 356 12.57 0.99 4.28
CA ASP A 356 13.88 1.46 4.76
C ASP A 356 14.91 1.58 3.63
N ARG A 357 14.93 0.61 2.72
CA ARG A 357 15.84 0.63 1.57
C ARG A 357 15.56 1.84 0.67
N ILE A 358 14.30 2.14 0.38
CA ILE A 358 13.91 3.34 -0.38
C ILE A 358 14.37 4.62 0.34
N ILE A 359 14.12 4.70 1.66
CA ILE A 359 14.50 5.84 2.49
C ILE A 359 16.02 6.06 2.49
N ARG A 360 16.80 5.01 2.72
CA ARG A 360 18.26 5.11 2.90
C ARG A 360 19.04 5.36 1.61
N THR A 361 18.42 5.14 0.45
CA THR A 361 19.03 5.41 -0.84
C THR A 361 18.50 6.69 -1.49
N ALA A 362 17.58 7.41 -0.84
CA ALA A 362 17.08 8.68 -1.35
C ALA A 362 18.16 9.79 -1.26
N HIS A 363 18.05 10.78 -2.14
CA HIS A 363 18.89 11.99 -2.12
C HIS A 363 18.39 12.95 -1.05
N ALA A 364 18.88 12.76 0.17
CA ALA A 364 18.48 13.51 1.35
C ALA A 364 18.76 15.02 1.26
N PRO A 365 17.95 15.87 1.93
CA PRO A 365 18.31 17.27 2.14
C PRO A 365 19.60 17.37 2.97
N GLY A 366 20.23 18.55 2.98
CA GLY A 366 21.47 18.77 3.74
C GLY A 366 21.35 18.50 5.25
N THR A 367 20.12 18.54 5.79
CA THR A 367 19.78 18.20 7.18
C THR A 367 19.59 16.70 7.43
N GLY A 368 19.61 15.87 6.38
CA GLY A 368 19.33 14.43 6.42
C GLY A 368 17.83 14.08 6.37
N HIS A 369 16.98 14.89 7.00
CA HIS A 369 15.52 14.81 6.93
C HIS A 369 14.89 16.20 7.03
N ASP A 370 13.75 16.41 6.36
CA ASP A 370 12.87 17.56 6.57
C ASP A 370 11.38 17.20 6.32
N GLN A 371 10.48 18.13 6.63
CA GLN A 371 9.03 17.93 6.49
C GLN A 371 8.51 18.14 5.06
N GLN A 372 9.35 18.50 4.09
CA GLN A 372 8.95 18.76 2.70
C GLN A 372 9.19 17.54 1.81
N ILE A 373 10.38 16.93 1.92
CA ILE A 373 10.80 15.78 1.11
C ILE A 373 11.23 14.58 1.96
N GLY A 374 11.10 14.66 3.28
CA GLY A 374 11.45 13.56 4.16
C GLY A 374 12.95 13.27 4.10
N TYR A 375 13.29 12.01 3.88
CA TYR A 375 14.67 11.56 3.68
C TYR A 375 15.19 11.78 2.26
N GLY A 376 14.44 12.48 1.40
CA GLY A 376 14.91 12.94 0.09
C GLY A 376 14.13 12.46 -1.10
N VAL A 377 14.58 12.88 -2.28
CA VAL A 377 14.05 12.41 -3.56
C VAL A 377 14.51 10.98 -3.81
N ILE A 378 13.60 10.08 -4.18
CA ILE A 378 13.96 8.67 -4.41
C ILE A 378 15.01 8.51 -5.51
N ASP A 379 15.92 7.56 -5.32
CA ASP A 379 16.82 7.06 -6.36
C ASP A 379 16.52 5.58 -6.58
N PRO A 380 15.70 5.22 -7.58
CA PRO A 380 15.36 3.83 -7.85
C PRO A 380 16.58 2.97 -8.23
N VAL A 381 17.59 3.55 -8.89
CA VAL A 381 18.79 2.82 -9.31
C VAL A 381 19.62 2.46 -8.08
N ALA A 382 19.88 3.42 -7.18
CA ALA A 382 20.54 3.15 -5.91
C ALA A 382 19.71 2.19 -5.04
N ALA A 383 18.38 2.35 -5.01
CA ALA A 383 17.50 1.45 -4.30
C ALA A 383 17.61 0.01 -4.83
N LEU A 384 17.91 -0.23 -6.10
CA LEU A 384 18.10 -1.58 -6.63
C LEU A 384 19.53 -2.10 -6.51
N THR A 385 20.54 -1.25 -6.33
CA THR A 385 21.96 -1.63 -6.47
C THR A 385 22.79 -1.46 -5.19
N ALA A 386 22.42 -0.55 -4.29
CA ALA A 386 23.22 -0.24 -3.11
C ALA A 386 23.35 -1.44 -2.16
N VAL A 387 24.57 -1.69 -1.70
CA VAL A 387 24.84 -2.63 -0.61
C VAL A 387 24.66 -1.87 0.71
N LEU A 388 23.55 -2.11 1.39
CA LEU A 388 23.24 -1.43 2.64
C LEU A 388 23.79 -2.25 3.83
N PRO A 389 24.42 -1.60 4.82
CA PRO A 389 24.74 -2.26 6.08
C PRO A 389 23.50 -2.94 6.68
N PRO A 390 23.64 -4.12 7.30
CA PRO A 390 22.55 -4.82 7.95
C PRO A 390 21.82 -3.90 8.93
N GLN A 391 20.50 -3.94 8.95
CA GLN A 391 19.74 -3.19 9.93
C GLN A 391 20.13 -3.65 11.34
N ARG A 392 20.37 -2.71 12.25
CA ARG A 392 20.31 -3.03 13.68
C ARG A 392 18.85 -3.36 13.97
N ARG A 393 18.57 -4.61 14.35
CA ARG A 393 17.24 -5.00 14.84
C ARG A 393 16.85 -4.03 15.96
N ASP A 394 15.67 -3.43 15.84
CA ASP A 394 15.08 -2.65 16.91
C ASP A 394 14.93 -3.56 18.15
N PRO A 395 15.58 -3.24 19.28
CA PRO A 395 15.49 -4.05 20.50
C PRO A 395 14.06 -4.20 21.01
N ASN A 396 13.16 -3.30 20.61
CA ASN A 396 11.76 -3.28 21.03
C ASN A 396 10.79 -3.92 20.01
N ALA A 397 11.29 -4.41 18.87
CA ALA A 397 10.46 -5.12 17.92
C ALA A 397 10.06 -6.49 18.49
N SER A 398 8.81 -6.60 18.95
CA SER A 398 8.22 -7.87 19.36
C SER A 398 8.13 -8.79 18.13
N ALA A 399 8.97 -9.82 18.08
CA ALA A 399 8.82 -10.89 17.10
C ALA A 399 7.88 -11.95 17.68
N PRO A 400 6.92 -12.48 16.90
CA PRO A 400 6.15 -13.64 17.34
C PRO A 400 7.13 -14.80 17.57
N ILE A 401 7.18 -15.29 18.80
CA ILE A 401 7.85 -16.55 19.12
C ILE A 401 7.03 -17.63 18.39
N ALA A 402 7.68 -18.40 17.53
CA ALA A 402 7.04 -19.55 16.90
C ALA A 402 6.42 -20.41 18.01
N ALA A 403 5.15 -20.77 17.85
CA ALA A 403 4.51 -21.69 18.77
C ALA A 403 5.39 -22.95 18.88
N PRO A 404 5.58 -23.52 20.08
CA PRO A 404 6.27 -24.79 20.23
C PRO A 404 5.73 -25.74 19.18
N THR A 405 6.62 -26.34 18.38
CA THR A 405 6.21 -27.39 17.46
C THR A 405 5.50 -28.44 18.28
N VAL A 406 4.23 -28.71 17.98
CA VAL A 406 3.53 -29.85 18.56
C VAL A 406 4.38 -31.06 18.21
N ASP A 407 4.90 -31.75 19.24
CA ASP A 407 5.71 -32.94 19.03
C ASP A 407 4.95 -33.88 18.08
N PRO A 408 5.61 -34.39 17.02
CA PRO A 408 4.97 -35.34 16.14
C PRO A 408 4.42 -36.50 16.98
N ALA A 409 3.18 -36.90 16.70
CA ALA A 409 2.53 -37.98 17.43
C ALA A 409 3.47 -39.20 17.49
N PRO A 410 3.57 -39.89 18.64
CA PRO A 410 4.54 -40.96 18.84
C PRO A 410 4.43 -42.02 17.75
N ASP A 411 5.55 -42.31 17.09
CA ASP A 411 5.60 -43.32 16.03
C ASP A 411 5.40 -44.72 16.64
N HIS A 412 4.30 -45.37 16.25
CA HIS A 412 3.92 -46.70 16.71
C HIS A 412 4.33 -47.83 15.75
N THR A 413 5.03 -47.54 14.65
CA THR A 413 5.45 -48.55 13.67
C THR A 413 6.22 -49.70 14.31
N ALA A 414 7.23 -49.41 15.15
CA ALA A 414 8.01 -50.44 15.84
C ALA A 414 7.14 -51.36 16.74
N ARG A 415 6.19 -50.77 17.48
CA ARG A 415 5.23 -51.53 18.29
C ARG A 415 4.34 -52.42 17.43
N ASN A 416 3.82 -51.89 16.33
CA ASN A 416 2.93 -52.64 15.44
C ASN A 416 3.66 -53.79 14.75
N VAL A 417 4.92 -53.58 14.34
CA VAL A 417 5.79 -54.64 13.77
C VAL A 417 6.08 -55.72 14.82
N ALA A 418 6.38 -55.34 16.07
CA ALA A 418 6.61 -56.29 17.15
C ALA A 418 5.37 -57.13 17.45
N LEU A 419 4.19 -56.52 17.54
CA LEU A 419 2.93 -57.22 17.76
C LEU A 419 2.57 -58.16 16.61
N ALA A 420 2.78 -57.73 15.37
CA ALA A 420 2.59 -58.58 14.20
C ALA A 420 3.55 -59.79 14.21
N GLY A 421 4.82 -59.57 14.55
CA GLY A 421 5.81 -60.64 14.71
C GLY A 421 5.42 -61.65 15.78
N VAL A 422 4.96 -61.20 16.95
CA VAL A 422 4.47 -62.08 18.03
C VAL A 422 3.27 -62.90 17.56
N ALA A 423 2.31 -62.29 16.86
CA ALA A 423 1.15 -62.99 16.33
C ALA A 423 1.55 -64.08 15.33
N VAL A 424 2.48 -63.79 14.42
CA VAL A 424 3.02 -64.78 13.47
C VAL A 424 3.70 -65.93 14.20
N CYS A 425 4.57 -65.64 15.18
CA CYS A 425 5.22 -66.69 15.98
C CYS A 425 4.20 -67.57 16.71
N ALA A 426 3.15 -66.99 17.30
CA ALA A 426 2.10 -67.74 17.97
C ALA A 426 1.36 -68.68 17.02
N VAL A 427 1.04 -68.22 15.80
CA VAL A 427 0.42 -69.04 14.75
C VAL A 427 1.34 -70.18 14.32
N VAL A 428 2.64 -69.92 14.14
CA VAL A 428 3.62 -70.95 13.78
C VAL A 428 3.75 -72.00 14.89
N ILE A 429 3.82 -71.59 16.15
CA ILE A 429 3.88 -72.51 17.29
C ILE A 429 2.61 -73.37 17.35
N ALA A 430 1.43 -72.78 17.19
CA ALA A 430 0.16 -73.51 17.15
C ALA A 430 0.12 -74.53 16.01
N ALA A 431 0.60 -74.16 14.81
CA ALA A 431 0.70 -75.06 13.67
C ALA A 431 1.67 -76.22 13.92
N VAL A 432 2.85 -75.95 14.50
CA VAL A 432 3.83 -76.99 14.85
C VAL A 432 3.26 -77.95 15.90
N LEU A 433 2.60 -77.43 16.95
CA LEU A 433 1.97 -78.27 17.97
C LEU A 433 0.84 -79.13 17.39
N ALA A 434 0.02 -78.59 16.50
CA ALA A 434 -1.03 -79.33 15.81
C ALA A 434 -0.48 -80.46 14.92
N LEU A 435 0.66 -80.22 14.26
CA LEU A 435 1.35 -81.21 13.42
C LEU A 435 2.12 -82.27 14.24
N ALA A 436 2.63 -81.92 15.41
CA ALA A 436 3.39 -82.83 16.28
C ALA A 436 2.49 -83.78 17.10
N PHE A 437 1.26 -83.37 17.44
CA PHE A 437 0.34 -84.15 18.26
C PHE A 437 -0.04 -85.54 17.69
N PRO A 438 -0.31 -85.71 16.37
CA PRO A 438 -0.66 -87.02 15.83
C PRO A 438 0.53 -88.02 15.71
N HIS A 439 1.78 -87.58 15.97
CA HIS A 439 2.97 -88.44 15.84
C HIS A 439 3.54 -89.00 17.15
N ARG A 440 3.00 -88.63 18.32
CA ARG A 440 3.30 -89.34 19.58
C ARG A 440 2.52 -90.67 19.64
N ARG A 441 2.91 -91.63 18.80
CA ARG A 441 2.61 -93.05 19.08
C ARG A 441 3.40 -93.43 20.34
N VAL A 442 2.68 -93.57 21.45
CA VAL A 442 3.20 -94.16 22.69
C VAL A 442 3.73 -95.55 22.34
N LYS A 443 5.06 -95.69 22.29
CA LYS A 443 5.72 -96.99 22.23
C LYS A 443 5.41 -97.66 23.57
N ARG A 444 4.46 -98.61 23.58
CA ARG A 444 4.32 -99.53 24.72
C ARG A 444 5.65 -100.30 24.81
N LEU A 445 6.34 -100.14 25.93
CA LEU A 445 7.47 -100.99 26.28
C LEU A 445 6.90 -102.37 26.65
N ASP A 446 7.51 -103.44 26.13
CA ASP A 446 7.17 -104.82 26.48
C ASP A 446 7.73 -105.17 27.88
N PRO A 447 7.15 -106.16 28.59
CA PRO A 447 7.46 -106.47 29.99
C PRO A 447 8.88 -106.95 30.32
N ASP A 448 9.79 -107.07 29.34
CA ASP A 448 11.12 -107.66 29.55
C ASP A 448 12.25 -106.62 29.71
N ASP A 449 11.94 -105.32 29.71
CA ASP A 449 12.91 -104.24 29.98
C ASP A 449 12.77 -103.65 31.40
N PHE A 450 12.97 -104.49 32.43
CA PHE A 450 13.30 -104.03 33.78
C PHE A 450 14.70 -104.46 34.20
#